data_AF-A0A2D4S4H5-F1
#
_entry.id   AF-A0A2D4S4H5-F1
#
_cell.length_a   1.000
_cell.length_b   1.000
_cell.length_c   1.000
_cell.angle_alpha   90.00
_cell.angle_beta   90.00
_cell.angle_gamma   90.00
#
_symmetry.space_group_name_H-M   'P 1'
#
loop_
_entity.id
_entity.type
_entity.pdbx_description
1 polymer ?
#
loop_
_entity_poly.entity_id
_entity_poly.type
_entity_poly.pdbx_seq_one_letter_code
_entity_poly.pdbx_strand_id
1 'polypeptide(L)' 'MISPEFISMLGYCGLINIGILTLWFVSNLLGGEAIINFHTRLFGSTSEKIMLVQYQLMGMYKLLNFMFFLVPWLVLTLTK' A
#
# COMPACT_ATOMS: atom_id res chain seq x y z
N MET A 1 -1.49 -16.63 26.07
CA MET A 1 -2.38 -15.45 26.01
C MET A 1 -1.73 -14.47 25.04
N ILE A 2 -2.37 -14.15 23.93
CA ILE A 2 -1.82 -13.17 22.97
C ILE A 2 -1.94 -11.79 23.60
N SER A 3 -0.86 -11.02 23.62
CA SER A 3 -0.83 -9.75 24.34
C SER A 3 -1.65 -8.68 23.60
N PRO A 4 -2.46 -7.85 24.29
CA PRO A 4 -3.25 -6.80 23.66
C PRO A 4 -2.42 -5.79 22.84
N GLU A 5 -1.16 -5.60 23.23
CA GLU A 5 -0.20 -4.74 22.54
C GLU A 5 0.12 -5.26 21.15
N PHE A 6 0.28 -6.59 21.00
CA PHE A 6 0.57 -7.21 19.72
C PHE A 6 -0.56 -6.99 18.73
N ILE A 7 -1.82 -7.11 19.18
CA ILE A 7 -2.95 -6.86 18.28
C ILE A 7 -3.03 -5.38 17.93
N SER A 8 -2.83 -4.49 18.90
CA SER A 8 -2.82 -3.04 18.61
C SER A 8 -1.75 -2.68 17.58
N MET A 9 -0.55 -3.25 17.70
CA MET A 9 0.54 -3.07 16.75
C MET A 9 0.14 -3.49 15.33
N LEU A 10 -0.44 -4.69 15.16
CA LEU A 10 -0.90 -5.15 13.84
C LEU A 10 -1.94 -4.20 13.22
N GLY A 11 -2.86 -3.68 14.02
CA GLY A 11 -3.87 -2.71 13.58
C GLY A 11 -3.24 -1.39 13.12
N TYR A 12 -2.31 -0.83 13.89
CA TYR A 12 -1.60 0.41 13.52
C TYR A 12 -0.74 0.23 12.27
N CYS A 13 -0.01 -0.88 12.14
CA CYS A 13 0.73 -1.20 10.92
C CYS A 13 -0.22 -1.27 9.70
N GLY A 14 -1.35 -1.96 9.86
CA GLY A 14 -2.39 -2.06 8.83
C GLY A 14 -2.92 -0.69 8.39
N LEU A 15 -3.22 0.19 9.35
CA LEU A 15 -3.72 1.55 9.13
C LEU A 15 -2.70 2.44 8.42
N ILE A 16 -1.45 2.43 8.89
CA ILE A 16 -0.37 3.24 8.30
C ILE A 16 -0.12 2.80 6.85
N ASN A 17 -0.08 1.50 6.58
CA ASN A 17 0.08 0.98 5.22
C ASN A 17 -1.09 1.38 4.31
N ILE A 18 -2.34 1.38 4.80
CA ILE A 18 -3.49 1.92 4.04
C ILE A 18 -3.28 3.40 3.74
N GLY A 19 -2.82 4.18 4.71
CA GLY A 19 -2.52 5.61 4.52
C GLY A 19 -1.47 5.85 3.43
N ILE A 20 -0.36 5.10 3.45
CA ILE A 20 0.69 5.16 2.43
C ILE A 20 0.14 4.79 1.06
N LEU A 21 -0.61 3.69 0.96
CA LEU A 21 -1.21 3.25 -0.30
C LEU A 21 -2.19 4.29 -0.84
N THR A 22 -2.97 4.93 0.04
CA THR A 22 -3.91 5.98 -0.33
C THR A 22 -3.19 7.21 -0.85
N LEU A 23 -2.14 7.67 -0.15
CA LEU A 23 -1.32 8.80 -0.60
C LEU A 23 -0.68 8.51 -1.96
N TRP A 24 -0.16 7.30 -2.15
CA TRP A 24 0.42 6.87 -3.42
C TRP A 24 -0.62 6.88 -4.55
N PHE A 25 -1.80 6.30 -4.31
CA PHE A 25 -2.90 6.30 -5.27
C PHE A 25 -3.36 7.73 -5.62
N VAL A 26 -3.60 8.57 -4.61
CA VAL A 26 -4.00 9.97 -4.79
C VAL A 26 -2.93 10.75 -5.55
N SER A 27 -1.65 10.51 -5.26
CA SER A 27 -0.55 11.13 -6.01
C SER A 27 -0.63 10.76 -7.49
N ASN A 28 -0.80 9.49 -7.83
CA ASN A 28 -0.94 9.07 -9.23
C ASN A 28 -2.22 9.60 -9.88
N LEU A 29 -3.33 9.69 -9.14
CA LEU A 29 -4.61 10.18 -9.65
C LEU A 29 -4.58 11.69 -9.94
N LEU A 30 -4.05 12.49 -9.02
CA LEU A 30 -4.02 13.95 -9.12
C LEU A 30 -2.80 14.47 -9.90
N GLY A 31 -1.69 13.74 -9.83
CA GLY A 31 -0.44 14.10 -10.49
C GLY A 31 -0.46 13.91 -12.01
N GLY A 32 -1.44 13.16 -12.53
CA GLY A 32 -1.69 12.98 -13.97
C GLY A 32 -0.43 12.67 -14.76
N GLU A 33 -0.27 13.35 -15.90
CA GLU A 33 0.89 13.19 -16.77
C GLU A 33 2.20 13.69 -16.14
N ALA A 34 2.17 14.64 -15.20
CA ALA A 34 3.39 15.22 -14.64
C ALA A 34 4.20 14.19 -13.83
N ILE A 35 3.52 13.41 -12.98
CA ILE A 35 4.17 12.35 -12.20
C ILE A 35 4.64 11.22 -13.10
N ILE A 36 3.81 10.81 -14.07
CA ILE A 36 4.19 9.73 -15.00
C ILE A 36 5.38 10.17 -15.85
N ASN A 37 5.38 11.38 -16.41
CA ASN A 37 6.49 11.93 -17.19
C ASN A 37 7.77 12.07 -16.37
N PHE A 38 7.67 12.45 -15.10
CA PHE A 38 8.80 12.48 -14.19
C PHE A 38 9.44 11.09 -14.05
N HIS A 39 8.63 10.06 -13.77
CA HIS A 39 9.11 8.68 -13.66
C HIS A 39 9.64 8.14 -14.99
N THR A 40 8.95 8.39 -16.09
CA THR A 40 9.36 8.05 -17.46
C THR A 40 10.76 8.59 -17.77
N ARG A 41 11.02 9.88 -17.46
CA ARG A 41 12.34 10.50 -17.66
C ARG A 41 13.40 9.95 -16.71
N LEU A 42 13.05 9.71 -15.45
CA LEU A 42 13.97 9.19 -14.44
C LEU A 42 14.46 7.78 -14.77
N PHE A 43 13.57 6.93 -15.31
CA PHE A 43 13.85 5.52 -15.58
C PHE A 43 14.07 5.18 -17.06
N GLY A 44 13.98 6.17 -17.96
CA GLY A 44 14.13 5.95 -19.41
C GLY A 44 13.14 4.93 -19.97
N SER A 45 11.89 4.97 -19.52
CA SER A 45 10.84 3.99 -19.85
C SER A 45 9.63 4.66 -20.51
N THR A 46 8.72 3.89 -21.11
CA THR A 46 7.45 4.44 -21.60
C THR A 46 6.47 4.71 -20.46
N SER A 47 5.60 5.69 -20.65
CA SER A 47 4.55 6.05 -19.70
C SER A 47 3.61 4.89 -19.40
N GLU A 48 3.26 4.07 -20.39
CA GLU A 48 2.41 2.87 -20.20
C GLU A 48 3.08 1.86 -19.27
N LYS A 49 4.39 1.63 -19.44
CA LYS A 49 5.14 0.70 -18.59
C LYS A 49 5.29 1.23 -17.18
N ILE A 50 5.51 2.53 -17.01
CA ILE A 50 5.53 3.19 -15.70
C ILE A 50 4.18 3.02 -15.01
N MET A 51 3.07 3.33 -15.69
CA MET A 51 1.73 3.16 -15.14
C MET A 51 1.47 1.71 -14.73
N LEU A 52 1.78 0.74 -15.59
CA LEU A 52 1.63 -0.68 -15.29
C LEU A 52 2.38 -1.07 -14.01
N VAL A 53 3.65 -0.69 -13.89
CA VAL A 53 4.47 -1.01 -12.72
C VAL A 53 3.95 -0.33 -11.45
N GLN A 54 3.53 0.94 -11.53
CA GLN A 54 2.95 1.66 -10.39
C GLN A 54 1.69 0.94 -9.86
N TYR A 55 0.77 0.55 -10.74
CA TYR A 55 -0.44 -0.18 -10.35
C TYR A 55 -0.14 -1.60 -9.85
N GLN A 56 0.83 -2.29 -10.46
CA GLN A 56 1.26 -3.60 -10.00
C GLN A 56 1.85 -3.54 -8.59
N LEU A 57 2.74 -2.57 -8.32
CA LEU A 57 3.35 -2.38 -7.01
C LEU A 57 2.32 -1.94 -5.96
N MET A 58 1.37 -1.07 -6.30
CA MET A 58 0.24 -0.74 -5.42
C MET A 58 -0.59 -1.99 -5.06
N GLY A 59 -0.86 -2.86 -6.04
CA GLY A 59 -1.54 -4.13 -5.82
C GLY A 59 -0.76 -5.08 -4.89
N MET A 60 0.54 -5.27 -5.15
CA MET A 60 1.40 -6.10 -4.30
C MET A 60 1.50 -5.55 -2.88
N TYR A 61 1.70 -4.24 -2.71
CA TYR A 61 1.75 -3.58 -1.42
C TYR A 61 0.44 -3.76 -0.64
N LYS A 62 -0.71 -3.61 -1.32
CA LYS A 62 -2.04 -3.88 -0.74
C LYS A 62 -2.15 -5.31 -0.24
N LEU A 63 -1.76 -6.30 -1.05
CA LEU A 63 -1.83 -7.72 -0.68
C LEU A 63 -0.93 -8.05 0.52
N LEU A 64 0.30 -7.55 0.54
CA LEU A 64 1.21 -7.70 1.69
C LEU A 64 0.59 -7.10 2.96
N ASN A 65 -0.05 -5.93 2.85
CA ASN A 65 -0.72 -5.32 3.99
C ASN A 65 -1.87 -6.18 4.54
N PHE A 66 -2.68 -6.75 3.64
CA PHE A 66 -3.74 -7.68 4.05
C PHE A 66 -3.18 -8.92 4.73
N MET A 67 -2.18 -9.56 4.09
CA MET A 67 -1.66 -10.85 4.54
C MET A 67 -0.94 -10.77 5.89
N PHE A 68 -0.14 -9.73 6.11
CA PHE A 68 0.72 -9.64 7.30
C PHE A 68 0.15 -8.78 8.43
N PHE A 69 -0.80 -7.88 8.16
CA PHE A 69 -1.30 -6.95 9.18
C PHE A 69 -2.81 -7.04 9.36
N LEU A 70 -3.60 -6.73 8.32
CA LEU A 70 -5.05 -6.58 8.50
C LEU A 70 -5.76 -7.90 8.79
N VAL A 71 -5.42 -8.98 8.09
CA VAL A 71 -6.04 -10.30 8.32
C VAL A 71 -5.66 -10.84 9.71
N PRO A 72 -4.37 -10.88 10.12
CA PRO A 72 -4.00 -11.26 11.48
C PRO A 72 -4.64 -10.38 12.55
N TRP A 73 -4.66 -9.05 12.37
CA TRP A 73 -5.31 -8.12 13.29
C TRP A 73 -6.80 -8.42 13.45
N LEU A 74 -7.50 -8.66 12.35
CA LEU A 74 -8.94 -8.91 12.34
C LEU A 74 -9.27 -10.24 13.02
N VAL A 75 -8.58 -11.32 12.62
CA VAL A 75 -8.78 -12.65 13.22
C VAL A 75 -8.58 -12.57 14.72
N LEU A 76 -7.44 -12.02 15.16
CA LEU A 76 -7.18 -11.89 16.58
C LEU A 76 -8.27 -11.04 17.24
N THR A 77 -8.63 -9.87 16.70
CA THR A 77 -9.69 -9.00 17.24
C THR A 77 -11.04 -9.65 17.42
N LEU A 78 -11.39 -10.63 16.59
CA LEU A 78 -12.64 -11.36 16.72
C LEU A 78 -12.55 -12.55 17.69
N THR A 79 -11.35 -13.07 17.97
CA THR A 79 -11.16 -14.29 18.77
C THR A 79 -10.55 -14.07 20.15
N LYS A 80 -10.09 -12.85 20.50
CA LYS A 80 -9.61 -12.54 21.86
C LYS A 80 -10.77 -12.46 22.84
#